data_AF-A0A927AHU6-F1
#
_entry.id   AF-A0A927AHU6-F1
#
_cell.length_a   1.000
_cell.length_b   1.000
_cell.length_c   1.000
_cell.angle_alpha   90.00
_cell.angle_beta   90.00
_cell.angle_gamma   90.00
#
_symmetry.space_group_name_H-M   'P 1'
#
loop_
_entity.id
_entity.type
_entity.pdbx_description
1 polymer ?
#
loop_
_entity_poly.entity_id
_entity_poly.type
_entity_poly.pdbx_seq_one_letter_code
_entity_poly.pdbx_strand_id
1 'polypeptide(L)' 'MSFAKGVHSCLGSVLARMELKITFETLMRKVPNLAPHPSQSPVPKRKTLLFKGFESFPVVF' A
#
# COMPACT_ATOMS: atom_id res chain seq x y z
N MET A 1 -7.57 14.46 1.31
CA MET A 1 -6.42 15.10 0.60
C MET A 1 -5.14 14.31 0.92
N SER A 2 -4.83 13.24 0.19
CA SER A 2 -3.73 12.31 0.56
C SER A 2 -2.32 12.82 0.22
N PHE A 3 -2.20 13.82 -0.66
CA PHE A 3 -0.91 14.38 -1.11
C PHE A 3 -0.78 15.90 -0.86
N ALA A 4 -1.54 16.43 0.11
CA ALA A 4 -1.69 17.87 0.36
C ALA A 4 -2.09 18.67 -0.90
N LYS A 5 -2.03 20.00 -0.85
CA LYS A 5 -2.32 20.92 -1.96
C LYS A 5 -1.53 22.23 -1.76
N GLY A 6 -1.22 22.93 -2.85
CA GLY A 6 -0.51 24.22 -2.83
C GLY A 6 1.01 24.06 -2.77
N VAL A 7 1.69 25.03 -2.14
CA VAL A 7 3.16 25.09 -2.06
C VAL A 7 3.80 23.87 -1.39
N HIS A 8 3.05 23.18 -0.53
CA HIS A 8 3.47 21.93 0.14
C HIS A 8 2.79 20.69 -0.44
N SER A 9 2.34 20.75 -1.70
CA SER A 9 1.89 19.53 -2.39
C SER A 9 3.02 18.50 -2.43
N CYS A 10 2.66 17.23 -2.31
CA CYS A 10 3.65 16.16 -2.34
C CYS A 10 4.31 16.10 -3.72
N LEU A 11 5.58 16.52 -3.77
CA LEU A 11 6.41 16.48 -4.97
C LEU A 11 6.46 15.07 -5.59
N GLY A 12 6.48 14.03 -4.75
CA GLY A 12 6.49 12.63 -5.17
C GLY A 12 5.14 12.06 -5.60
N SER A 13 4.06 12.84 -5.61
CA SER A 13 2.71 12.30 -5.88
C SER A 13 2.57 11.65 -7.27
N VAL A 14 3.30 12.13 -8.27
CA VAL A 14 3.32 11.52 -9.62
C VAL A 14 4.05 10.19 -9.60
N LEU A 15 5.22 10.12 -8.97
CA LEU A 15 5.99 8.89 -8.83
C LEU A 15 5.22 7.84 -8.04
N ALA A 16 4.66 8.19 -6.88
CA ALA A 16 3.88 7.28 -6.05
C ALA A 16 2.69 6.67 -6.81
N ARG A 17 2.02 7.45 -7.67
CA ARG A 17 0.93 6.94 -8.53
C ARG A 17 1.42 5.97 -9.58
N MET A 18 2.56 6.26 -10.20
CA MET A 18 3.17 5.38 -11.20
C MET A 18 3.57 4.04 -10.58
N GLU A 19 4.27 4.09 -9.45
CA GLU A 19 4.67 2.90 -8.68
C GLU A 19 3.46 2.08 -8.28
N LEU A 20 2.41 2.73 -7.74
CA LEU A 20 1.18 2.06 -7.32
C LEU A 20 0.48 1.36 -8.49
N LYS A 21 0.38 2.03 -9.64
CA LYS A 21 -0.21 1.47 -10.87
C LYS A 21 0.56 0.22 -11.31
N ILE A 22 1.86 0.32 -11.49
CA ILE A 22 2.71 -0.79 -11.95
C ILE A 22 2.65 -1.95 -10.96
N THR A 23 2.68 -1.65 -9.66
CA THR A 23 2.66 -2.66 -8.59
C THR A 23 1.37 -3.45 -8.61
N PHE A 24 0.21 -2.79 -8.57
CA PHE A 24 -1.08 -3.50 -8.56
C PHE A 24 -1.35 -4.24 -9.88
N GLU A 25 -1.06 -3.63 -11.03
CA GLU A 25 -1.22 -4.31 -12.32
C GLU A 25 -0.33 -5.55 -12.40
N THR A 26 0.91 -5.47 -11.92
CA THR A 26 1.84 -6.61 -11.95
C THR A 26 1.47 -7.67 -10.93
N LEU A 27 1.07 -7.27 -9.73
CA LEU A 27 0.66 -8.18 -8.66
C LEU A 27 -0.56 -9.00 -9.08
N MET A 28 -1.60 -8.35 -9.62
CA MET A 28 -2.82 -9.04 -10.06
C MET A 28 -2.56 -9.97 -11.26
N ARG A 29 -1.62 -9.61 -12.16
CA ARG A 29 -1.26 -10.48 -13.29
C ARG A 29 -0.38 -11.66 -12.90
N LYS A 30 0.60 -11.47 -12.01
CA LYS A 30 1.60 -12.49 -11.66
C LYS A 30 1.18 -13.39 -10.51
N VAL A 31 0.33 -12.90 -9.62
CA VAL A 31 -0.11 -13.59 -8.41
C VAL A 31 -1.65 -13.53 -8.33
N PRO A 32 -2.36 -14.16 -9.28
CA PRO A 32 -3.81 -13.98 -9.42
C PRO A 32 -4.61 -14.56 -8.25
N ASN A 33 -4.06 -15.53 -7.51
CA ASN A 33 -4.68 -16.16 -6.36
C ASN A 33 -4.26 -15.54 -5.02
N LEU A 34 -3.66 -14.34 -5.04
CA LEU A 34 -3.21 -13.66 -3.82
C LEU A 34 -4.38 -13.42 -2.87
N ALA A 35 -4.31 -14.00 -1.67
CA ALA A 35 -5.31 -13.86 -0.63
C ALA A 35 -4.65 -13.59 0.74
N PRO A 36 -5.36 -12.95 1.68
CA PRO A 36 -4.91 -12.86 3.07
C PRO A 36 -4.74 -14.26 3.69
N HIS A 37 -3.72 -14.43 4.54
CA HIS A 37 -3.49 -15.71 5.21
C HIS A 37 -4.68 -16.04 6.15
N PRO A 38 -5.25 -17.26 6.11
CA PRO A 38 -6.50 -17.58 6.82
C PRO A 38 -6.35 -17.57 8.35
N SER A 39 -5.18 -17.92 8.87
CA SER A 39 -4.92 -18.01 10.32
C SER A 39 -4.06 -16.88 10.89
N GLN A 40 -3.50 -15.99 10.06
CA GLN A 40 -2.58 -14.95 10.50
C GLN A 40 -3.14 -13.58 10.13
N SER A 41 -3.63 -12.87 11.14
CA SER A 41 -4.19 -11.54 10.94
C SER A 41 -3.11 -10.51 10.60
N PRO A 42 -3.40 -9.54 9.71
CA PRO A 42 -2.52 -8.41 9.47
C PRO A 42 -2.27 -7.61 10.75
N VAL A 43 -1.02 -7.19 10.97
CA VAL A 43 -0.64 -6.36 12.11
C VAL A 43 -0.68 -4.89 11.68
N PRO A 44 -1.61 -4.07 12.18
CA PRO A 44 -1.68 -2.66 11.81
C PRO A 44 -0.46 -1.90 12.35
N LYS A 45 0.01 -0.91 11.59
CA LYS A 45 1.08 -0.01 12.02
C LYS A 45 0.53 0.92 13.11
N ARG A 46 0.97 0.75 14.36
CA ARG A 46 0.47 1.51 15.53
C ARG A 46 1.36 2.67 15.98
N LYS A 47 2.51 2.87 15.31
CA LYS A 47 3.58 3.76 15.82
C LYS A 47 3.28 5.25 15.69
N THR A 48 2.42 5.68 14.75
CA THR A 48 2.11 7.12 14.55
C THR A 48 0.68 7.30 14.01
N LEU A 49 0.07 8.47 14.26
CA LEU A 49 -1.20 8.87 13.61
C LEU A 49 -1.02 9.32 12.16
N LEU A 50 0.21 9.71 11.78
CA LEU A 50 0.54 10.32 10.49
C LEU A 50 0.53 9.32 9.33
N PHE A 51 1.05 8.12 9.54
CA PHE A 51 1.15 7.10 8.50
C PHE A 51 0.34 5.85 8.86
N LYS A 52 -0.75 5.64 8.11
CA LYS A 52 -1.56 4.42 8.18
C LYS A 52 -0.94 3.31 7.34
N GLY A 53 -1.21 2.07 7.72
CA GLY A 53 -0.73 0.89 7.01
C GLY A 53 -0.61 -0.32 7.94
N PHE A 54 0.08 -1.35 7.46
CA PHE A 54 0.37 -2.57 8.20
C PHE A 54 1.87 -2.67 8.46
N GLU A 55 2.25 -3.16 9.64
CA GLU A 55 3.62 -3.59 9.92
C GLU A 55 3.89 -4.96 9.30
N SER A 56 2.87 -5.82 9.26
CA SER A 56 2.89 -7.06 8.48
C SER A 56 1.51 -7.37 7.91
N PHE A 57 1.47 -7.93 6.70
CA PHE A 57 0.26 -8.42 6.06
C PHE A 57 0.54 -9.81 5.48
N PRO A 58 0.29 -10.88 6.25
CA PRO A 58 0.51 -12.25 5.79
C PRO A 58 -0.44 -12.62 4.64
N VAL A 59 0.08 -13.25 3.59
CA VAL A 59 -0.66 -13.64 2.38
C VAL A 59 -0.35 -15.07 1.96
N VAL A 60 -1.22 -15.65 1.13
CA VAL A 60 -1.07 -16.93 0.42
C VAL A 60 -1.37 -16.72 -1.07
N PHE A 61 -0.85 -17.57 -1.96
CA PHE A 61 -1.04 -17.48 -3.40
C PHE A 61 -0.89 -18.83 -4.11
#